data_AF-Q0B1P6-F1
#
_entry.id   AF-Q0B1P6-F1
#
_cell.length_a   1.000
_cell.length_b   1.000
_cell.length_c   1.000
_cell.angle_alpha   90.00
_cell.angle_beta   90.00
_cell.angle_gamma   90.00
#
_symmetry.space_group_name_H-M   'P 1'
#
loop_
_entity.id
_entity.type
_entity.pdbx_description
1 polymer ?
#
loop_
_entity_poly.entity_id
_entity_poly.type
_entity_poly.pdbx_seq_one_letter_code
_entity_poly.pdbx_strand_id
1 'polypeptide(L)' 'MSQMPSTLPDGKYRATCRERTIFAARAMGHGDVFPDAELIVENGWATFTRNAAEVWSCSARYAAAHFDIQSA' A
#
# COMPACT_ATOMS: atom_id res chain seq x y z
N MET A 1 23.83 13.23 -9.25
CA MET A 1 22.61 12.63 -9.83
C MET A 1 21.57 12.57 -8.72
N SER A 2 20.65 13.54 -8.68
CA SER A 2 19.66 13.63 -7.62
C SER A 2 18.70 12.45 -7.70
N GLN A 3 18.67 11.68 -6.63
CA GLN A 3 17.79 10.54 -6.42
C GLN A 3 16.34 11.04 -6.51
N MET A 4 15.66 10.75 -7.62
CA MET A 4 14.20 10.88 -7.69
C MET A 4 13.63 10.06 -6.53
N PRO A 5 12.76 10.61 -5.66
CA PRO A 5 12.16 9.78 -4.64
C PRO A 5 11.31 8.73 -5.37
N SER A 6 11.76 7.48 -5.37
CA SER A 6 11.00 6.30 -5.81
C SER A 6 9.89 5.94 -4.83
N THR A 7 9.31 6.98 -4.22
CA THR A 7 8.36 6.95 -3.13
C THR A 7 7.11 7.63 -3.64
N LEU A 8 5.94 7.04 -3.36
CA LEU A 8 4.66 7.68 -3.66
C LEU A 8 4.65 9.08 -3.05
N PRO A 9 4.17 10.10 -3.78
CA PRO A 9 3.89 11.39 -3.19
C PRO A 9 2.89 11.27 -2.03
N ASP A 10 2.89 12.26 -1.16
CA ASP A 10 1.88 12.34 -0.11
C ASP A 10 0.49 12.52 -0.75
N GLY A 11 -0.48 11.76 -0.27
CA GLY A 11 -1.81 11.71 -0.88
C GLY A 11 -2.64 10.49 -0.50
N LYS A 12 -3.86 10.44 -1.05
CA LYS A 12 -4.79 9.33 -0.87
C LYS A 12 -4.83 8.48 -2.15
N TYR A 13 -4.80 7.19 -1.95
CA TYR A 13 -4.70 6.18 -2.99
C TYR A 13 -5.58 4.97 -2.65
N ARG A 14 -5.73 4.09 -3.61
CA ARG A 14 -6.21 2.73 -3.41
C ARG A 14 -5.11 1.75 -3.78
N ALA A 15 -4.84 0.82 -2.89
CA ALA A 15 -3.82 -0.21 -3.07
C ALA A 15 -4.49 -1.58 -3.23
N THR A 16 -4.15 -2.27 -4.31
CA THR A 16 -4.66 -3.61 -4.63
C THR A 16 -3.52 -4.62 -4.52
N CYS A 17 -3.78 -5.76 -3.89
CA CYS A 17 -2.84 -6.89 -3.85
C CYS A 17 -2.65 -7.48 -5.25
N ARG A 18 -1.41 -7.79 -5.60
CA ARG A 18 -1.10 -8.49 -6.87
C ARG A 18 -1.37 -10.00 -6.77
N GLU A 19 -1.45 -10.53 -5.56
CA GLU A 19 -1.74 -11.93 -5.30
C GLU A 19 -3.18 -12.26 -5.70
N ARG A 20 -3.37 -13.40 -6.37
CA ARG A 20 -4.69 -13.82 -6.88
C ARG A 20 -5.58 -14.48 -5.82
N THR A 21 -5.04 -14.81 -4.65
CA THR A 21 -5.77 -15.51 -3.57
C THR A 21 -5.39 -14.98 -2.20
N ILE A 22 -6.33 -15.05 -1.25
CA ILE A 22 -6.10 -14.67 0.15
C ILE A 22 -5.00 -15.48 0.82
N PHE A 23 -4.81 -16.76 0.44
CA PHE A 23 -3.74 -17.60 0.98
C PHE A 23 -2.36 -17.11 0.55
N ALA A 24 -2.21 -16.75 -0.73
CA ALA A 24 -0.97 -16.18 -1.25
C ALA A 24 -0.69 -14.81 -0.63
N ALA A 25 -1.71 -13.94 -0.52
CA ALA A 25 -1.55 -12.64 0.14
C ALA A 25 -1.10 -12.78 1.59
N ARG A 26 -1.71 -13.69 2.36
CA ARG A 26 -1.31 -13.97 3.75
C ARG A 26 0.11 -14.53 3.87
N ALA A 27 0.52 -15.40 2.96
CA ALA A 27 1.89 -15.93 2.93
C ALA A 27 2.93 -14.82 2.70
N MET A 28 2.57 -13.78 1.95
CA MET A 28 3.41 -12.61 1.71
C MET A 28 3.25 -11.51 2.79
N GLY A 29 2.36 -11.68 3.77
CA GLY A 29 2.05 -10.67 4.79
C GLY A 29 1.09 -9.56 4.33
N HIS A 30 0.48 -9.70 3.15
CA HIS A 30 -0.48 -8.74 2.58
C HIS A 30 -1.94 -9.08 2.89
N GLY A 31 -2.18 -10.01 3.80
CA GLY A 31 -3.51 -10.57 4.08
C GLY A 31 -4.56 -9.53 4.49
N ASP A 32 -4.13 -8.50 5.24
CA ASP A 32 -5.02 -7.44 5.73
C ASP A 32 -5.38 -6.41 4.65
N VAL A 33 -4.54 -6.29 3.62
CA VAL A 33 -4.78 -5.44 2.45
C VAL A 33 -5.63 -6.16 1.41
N PHE A 34 -5.61 -7.49 1.33
CA PHE A 34 -6.32 -8.24 0.30
C PHE A 34 -7.86 -8.05 0.38
N PRO A 35 -8.57 -7.96 -0.76
CA PRO A 35 -8.03 -7.83 -2.13
C PRO A 35 -7.51 -6.41 -2.41
N ASP A 36 -8.09 -5.42 -1.73
CA ASP A 36 -7.69 -4.02 -1.78
C ASP A 36 -7.95 -3.31 -0.44
N ALA A 37 -7.26 -2.18 -0.25
CA ALA A 37 -7.47 -1.25 0.86
C ALA A 37 -7.25 0.20 0.43
N GLU A 38 -7.82 1.13 1.18
CA GLU A 38 -7.51 2.55 1.06
C GLU A 38 -6.07 2.78 1.56
N LEU A 39 -5.32 3.66 0.91
CA LEU A 39 -3.93 3.95 1.25
C LEU A 39 -3.75 5.45 1.41
N ILE A 40 -3.18 5.86 2.53
CA ILE A 40 -2.77 7.24 2.80
C ILE A 40 -1.25 7.27 2.86
N VAL A 41 -0.63 8.12 2.06
CA VAL A 41 0.81 8.36 2.09
C VAL A 41 1.07 9.73 2.71
N GLU A 42 1.88 9.76 3.77
CA GLU A 42 2.27 10.99 4.46
C GLU A 42 3.74 10.89 4.89
N ASN A 43 4.55 11.87 4.55
CA ASN A 43 5.98 11.92 4.87
C ASN A 43 6.74 10.63 4.49
N GLY A 44 6.35 9.99 3.38
CA GLY A 44 6.94 8.73 2.93
C GLY A 44 6.53 7.48 3.72
N TRP A 45 5.56 7.59 4.62
CA TRP A 45 4.90 6.47 5.29
C TRP A 45 3.58 6.13 4.60
N ALA A 46 3.26 4.85 4.46
CA ALA A 46 2.06 4.33 3.81
C ALA A 46 1.18 3.64 4.84
N THR A 47 0.01 4.21 5.11
CA THR A 47 -0.99 3.70 6.04
C THR A 47 -2.18 3.15 5.27
N PHE A 48 -2.39 1.84 5.36
CA PHE A 48 -3.52 1.15 4.77
C PHE A 48 -4.69 1.20 5.73
N THR A 49 -5.83 1.64 5.23
CA THR A 49 -7.05 1.78 6.01
C THR A 49 -8.21 1.01 5.38
N ARG A 50 -9.11 0.52 6.22
CA ARG A 50 -10.36 -0.11 5.80
C ARG A 50 -11.45 0.37 6.73
N ASN A 51 -12.51 0.95 6.18
CA ASN A 51 -13.57 1.60 6.96
C ASN A 51 -13.02 2.65 7.95
N ALA A 52 -12.06 3.46 7.48
CA ALA A 52 -11.36 4.48 8.26
C ALA A 52 -10.51 3.98 9.46
N ALA A 53 -10.34 2.67 9.63
CA ALA A 53 -9.42 2.10 10.62
C ALA A 53 -8.10 1.67 9.94
N GLU A 54 -6.96 1.99 10.56
CA GLU A 54 -5.67 1.44 10.13
C GLU A 54 -5.69 -0.08 10.29
N VAL A 55 -5.42 -0.78 9.18
CA VAL A 55 -5.27 -2.24 9.16
C VAL A 55 -3.82 -2.65 9.08
N TRP A 56 -2.99 -1.82 8.46
CA TRP A 56 -1.57 -2.09 8.28
C TRP A 56 -0.83 -0.82 7.88
N SER A 57 0.48 -0.78 8.13
CA SER A 57 1.31 0.33 7.69
C SER A 57 2.74 -0.12 7.35
N CYS A 58 3.34 0.55 6.37
CA CYS A 58 4.71 0.31 5.95
C CYS A 58 5.32 1.55 5.29
N SER A 59 6.55 1.47 4.81
CA SER A 59 7.12 2.58 4.02
C SER A 59 6.40 2.74 2.68
N ALA A 60 6.22 3.98 2.21
CA ALA A 60 5.58 4.24 0.92
C ALA A 60 6.35 3.64 -0.28
N ARG A 61 7.67 3.46 -0.13
CA ARG A 61 8.48 2.70 -1.09
C ARG A 61 8.08 1.23 -1.15
N TYR A 62 7.85 0.60 0.01
CA TYR A 62 7.41 -0.79 0.06
C TYR A 62 6.03 -0.93 -0.58
N ALA A 63 5.11 -0.03 -0.26
CA ALA A 63 3.78 -0.01 -0.86
C ALA A 63 3.87 0.03 -2.40
N ALA A 64 4.63 0.98 -2.96
CA ALA A 64 4.82 1.09 -4.42
C ALA A 64 5.42 -0.17 -5.07
N ALA A 65 6.31 -0.85 -4.35
CA ALA A 65 6.98 -2.04 -4.87
C ALA A 65 6.08 -3.29 -4.88
N HIS A 66 5.14 -3.40 -3.94
CA HIS A 66 4.39 -4.64 -3.71
C HIS A 66 2.90 -4.59 -4.08
N PHE A 67 2.33 -3.40 -4.20
CA PHE A 67 0.90 -3.20 -4.51
C PHE A 67 0.71 -2.47 -5.83
N ASP A 68 -0.46 -2.67 -6.43
CA ASP A 68 -0.92 -1.84 -7.53
C ASP A 68 -1.66 -0.63 -6.95
N ILE A 69 -1.08 0.55 -7.16
CA ILE A 69 -1.51 1.78 -6.49
C ILE A 69 -2.11 2.73 -7.51
N GLN A 70 -3.34 3.14 -7.24
CA GLN A 70 -4.09 4.09 -8.07
C GLN A 70 -4.48 5.29 -7.23
N SER A 71 -4.42 6.49 -7.81
CA SER A 71 -5.00 7.67 -7.16
C SER A 71 -6.49 7.45 -6.95
N ALA A 72 -6.98 7.72 -5.74
CA ALA A 72 -8.39 7.59 -5.38
C ALA A 72 -9.26 8.67 -6.04
#